data_AF-A0A8S1YRZ1-F1
#
_entry.id   AF-A0A8S1YRZ1-F1
#
_cell.length_a   1.000
_cell.length_b   1.000
_cell.length_c   1.000
_cell.angle_alpha   90.00
_cell.angle_beta   90.00
_cell.angle_gamma   90.00
#
_symmetry.space_group_name_H-M   'P 1'
#
loop_
_entity.id
_entity.type
_entity.pdbx_description
1 polymer ?
#
loop_
_entity_poly.entity_id
_entity_poly.type
_entity_poly.pdbx_seq_one_letter_code
_entity_poly.pdbx_strand_id
1 'polypeptide(L)'
;MQIYQPKVIEKELDLLCRLNHPQPIEFVILDPQLSRNQRLLCKSCGQQSQSNSQIMDYQFLKYCFDKQQKESILEHESIIMPHIQYLESLQNKIESLKTRLIQILDYLIWLTKNWITNLIDSVIQYSFFEELEKLISRQMKEFDKINLIATITKIHQDGILKINPKLDQFKFYPEFKGILEIFENLNSLIFNQELELKSQPIIKSKNSLLYSLLEQEGEQNWQISTEEHKLYCWDACIKEFFLTTLKIEFTKDNEILYIKDESIIRCDKIIDLSQKPVTLTNLEQIKYLQWVGDYGKNNKKIGKWTVNWQGEVLNNVSGEYTDEGKKQGKWIDLFENYSSESQVLEIGEYLNNQRQGLWISIYEDQEIGSGEYNSQGKKNGKWIELSERFFRFSQVTYKGEYNNGTKVGKWEILLGNTKMQKI
;
A
#
# COMPACT_ATOMS: atom_id res chain seq x y z
N MET A 1 -21.64 3.79 -28.51
CA MET A 1 -21.98 3.24 -27.17
C MET A 1 -23.05 2.18 -27.34
N GLN A 2 -22.76 0.93 -27.01
CA GLN A 2 -23.81 -0.09 -26.92
C GLN A 2 -24.66 0.23 -25.69
N ILE A 3 -25.94 0.53 -25.92
CA ILE A 3 -26.93 0.69 -24.85
C ILE A 3 -27.11 -0.70 -24.22
N TYR A 4 -26.79 -0.83 -22.93
CA TYR A 4 -26.99 -2.08 -22.20
C TYR A 4 -28.46 -2.51 -22.31
N GLN A 5 -28.72 -3.66 -22.92
CA GLN A 5 -30.05 -4.25 -22.94
C GLN A 5 -30.21 -5.17 -21.72
N PRO A 6 -31.32 -5.09 -20.97
CA PRO A 6 -31.60 -6.06 -19.93
C PRO A 6 -31.60 -7.45 -20.53
N LYS A 7 -30.94 -8.39 -19.84
CA LYS A 7 -30.84 -9.78 -20.27
C LYS A 7 -31.50 -10.65 -19.22
N VAL A 8 -32.60 -11.30 -19.60
CA VAL A 8 -33.23 -12.34 -18.78
C VAL A 8 -32.25 -13.52 -18.70
N ILE A 9 -31.98 -13.98 -17.48
CA ILE A 9 -31.00 -15.05 -17.21
C ILE A 9 -31.59 -16.40 -17.62
N GLU A 10 -32.88 -16.57 -17.37
CA GLU A 10 -33.64 -17.76 -17.72
C GLU A 10 -33.87 -17.83 -19.24
N LYS A 11 -33.68 -19.01 -19.82
CA LYS A 11 -34.14 -19.26 -21.19
C LYS A 11 -35.64 -19.48 -21.13
N GLU A 12 -36.38 -18.97 -22.11
CA GLU A 12 -37.84 -19.15 -22.17
C GLU A 12 -38.24 -20.64 -22.20
N LEU A 13 -37.39 -21.50 -22.75
CA LEU A 13 -37.59 -22.95 -22.79
C LEU A 13 -37.49 -23.62 -21.40
N ASP A 14 -36.83 -22.98 -20.44
CA ASP A 14 -36.67 -23.49 -19.08
C ASP A 14 -37.89 -23.14 -18.19
N LEU A 15 -38.79 -22.27 -18.69
CA LEU A 15 -40.01 -21.87 -17.99
C LEU A 15 -41.10 -22.92 -18.18
N LEU A 16 -41.23 -23.80 -17.20
CA LEU A 16 -42.23 -24.86 -17.20
C LEU A 16 -43.56 -24.39 -16.60
N CYS A 17 -44.66 -24.80 -17.24
CA CYS A 17 -46.01 -24.60 -16.69
C CYS A 17 -46.12 -25.35 -15.36
N ARG A 18 -46.95 -24.85 -14.43
CA ARG A 18 -47.21 -25.48 -13.12
C ARG A 18 -47.56 -26.97 -13.20
N LEU A 19 -48.23 -27.41 -14.28
CA LEU A 19 -48.59 -28.81 -14.53
C LEU A 19 -47.60 -29.55 -15.44
N ASN A 20 -46.42 -28.97 -15.69
CA ASN A 20 -45.36 -29.47 -16.57
C ASN A 20 -45.81 -29.72 -18.02
N HIS A 21 -46.81 -28.99 -18.51
CA HIS A 21 -47.18 -29.05 -19.93
C HIS A 21 -46.03 -28.50 -20.81
N PRO A 22 -45.71 -29.15 -21.94
CA PRO A 22 -44.68 -28.70 -22.89
C PRO A 22 -45.23 -27.59 -23.80
N GLN A 23 -45.87 -26.59 -23.20
CA GLN A 23 -46.44 -25.44 -23.88
C GLN A 23 -45.77 -24.17 -23.34
N PRO A 24 -45.59 -23.14 -24.18
CA PRO A 24 -45.02 -21.88 -23.73
C PRO A 24 -45.89 -21.25 -22.63
N ILE A 25 -45.25 -20.53 -21.73
CA ILE A 25 -45.94 -19.76 -20.69
C ILE A 25 -46.63 -18.56 -21.35
N GLU A 26 -47.94 -18.46 -21.14
CA GLU A 26 -48.74 -17.31 -21.57
C GLU A 26 -49.21 -16.48 -20.39
N PHE A 27 -49.28 -17.05 -19.18
CA PHE A 27 -49.82 -16.36 -18.01
C PHE A 27 -48.98 -16.59 -16.74
N VAL A 28 -49.02 -15.62 -15.83
CA VAL A 28 -48.37 -15.67 -14.52
C VAL A 28 -49.37 -15.32 -13.40
N ILE A 29 -49.41 -16.15 -12.35
CA ILE A 29 -50.20 -15.90 -11.14
C ILE A 29 -49.39 -15.02 -10.18
N LEU A 30 -49.95 -13.89 -9.76
CA LEU A 30 -49.34 -12.97 -8.80
C LEU A 30 -49.67 -13.33 -7.34
N ASP A 31 -49.31 -14.53 -6.93
CA ASP A 31 -49.56 -15.00 -5.57
C ASP A 31 -48.23 -15.23 -4.82
N PRO A 32 -47.96 -14.48 -3.74
CA PRO A 32 -46.71 -14.62 -2.99
C PRO A 32 -46.57 -15.99 -2.29
N GLN A 33 -47.68 -16.69 -2.01
CA GLN A 33 -47.67 -18.00 -1.35
C GLN A 33 -47.30 -19.15 -2.29
N LEU A 34 -47.41 -18.94 -3.61
CA LEU A 34 -47.02 -19.93 -4.59
C LEU A 34 -45.50 -19.93 -4.79
N SER A 35 -44.93 -21.12 -4.93
CA SER A 35 -43.53 -21.26 -5.32
C SER A 35 -43.29 -20.76 -6.75
N ARG A 36 -42.03 -20.47 -7.10
CA ARG A 36 -41.63 -19.88 -8.39
C ARG A 36 -42.28 -20.56 -9.61
N ASN A 37 -42.22 -21.89 -9.68
CA ASN A 37 -42.74 -22.65 -10.83
C ASN A 37 -44.26 -22.85 -10.76
N GLN A 38 -44.88 -22.71 -9.58
CA GLN A 38 -46.33 -22.79 -9.44
C GLN A 38 -47.05 -21.55 -9.97
N ARG A 39 -46.33 -20.46 -10.25
CA ARG A 39 -46.91 -19.21 -10.77
C ARG A 39 -47.05 -19.21 -12.29
N LEU A 40 -46.36 -20.09 -13.00
CA LEU A 40 -46.30 -20.07 -14.46
C LEU A 40 -47.39 -20.96 -15.06
N LEU A 41 -48.17 -20.42 -15.99
CA LEU A 41 -49.25 -21.14 -16.67
C LEU A 41 -49.09 -21.06 -18.18
N CYS A 42 -49.24 -22.19 -18.87
CA CYS A 42 -49.49 -22.20 -20.30
C CYS A 42 -50.94 -21.77 -20.62
N LYS A 43 -51.25 -21.59 -21.90
CA LYS A 43 -52.57 -21.17 -22.37
C LYS A 43 -53.74 -21.96 -21.79
N SER A 44 -53.65 -23.29 -21.85
CA SER A 44 -54.70 -24.20 -21.39
C SER A 44 -54.91 -24.10 -19.88
N CYS A 45 -53.83 -24.08 -19.10
CA CYS A 45 -53.88 -23.93 -17.65
C CYS A 45 -54.37 -22.54 -17.21
N GLY A 46 -54.02 -21.49 -17.94
CA GLY A 46 -54.49 -20.12 -17.68
C GLY A 46 -56.01 -20.02 -17.76
N GLN A 47 -56.61 -20.61 -18.81
CA GLN A 47 -58.05 -20.58 -19.04
C GLN A 47 -58.86 -21.42 -18.04
N GLN A 48 -58.26 -22.47 -17.48
CA GLN A 48 -58.90 -23.38 -16.52
C GLN A 48 -58.63 -23.01 -15.06
N SER A 49 -57.77 -22.02 -14.81
CA SER A 49 -57.38 -21.64 -13.45
C SER A 49 -58.57 -21.03 -12.71
N GLN A 50 -58.97 -21.66 -11.60
CA GLN A 50 -59.96 -21.13 -10.64
C GLN A 50 -59.30 -20.32 -9.50
N SER A 51 -58.07 -19.85 -9.71
CA SER A 51 -57.36 -19.07 -8.71
C SER A 51 -58.08 -17.75 -8.43
N ASN A 52 -58.30 -17.43 -7.15
CA ASN A 52 -58.80 -16.12 -6.74
C ASN A 52 -57.73 -15.02 -6.88
N SER A 53 -56.46 -15.40 -7.09
CA SER A 53 -55.33 -14.50 -7.25
C SER A 53 -55.25 -13.92 -8.68
N GLN A 54 -54.74 -12.70 -8.82
CA GLN A 54 -54.60 -12.01 -10.10
C GLN A 54 -53.70 -12.78 -11.08
N ILE A 55 -54.17 -12.97 -12.31
CA ILE A 55 -53.42 -13.59 -13.41
C ILE A 55 -53.07 -12.50 -14.42
N MET A 56 -51.81 -12.43 -14.85
CA MET A 56 -51.34 -11.48 -15.86
C MET A 56 -50.74 -12.19 -17.07
N ASP A 57 -50.88 -11.57 -18.24
CA ASP A 57 -50.22 -12.00 -19.47
C ASP A 57 -48.70 -11.93 -19.32
N TYR A 58 -48.02 -13.01 -19.71
CA TYR A 58 -46.57 -13.14 -19.57
C TYR A 58 -45.80 -12.14 -20.44
N GLN A 59 -46.25 -11.88 -21.67
CA GLN A 59 -45.57 -10.94 -22.57
C GLN A 59 -45.70 -9.50 -22.06
N PHE A 60 -46.87 -9.14 -21.54
CA PHE A 60 -47.09 -7.85 -20.89
C PHE A 60 -46.21 -7.67 -19.65
N LEU A 61 -46.15 -8.70 -18.79
CA LEU A 61 -45.27 -8.70 -17.60
C LEU A 61 -43.80 -8.56 -17.97
N LYS A 62 -43.34 -9.33 -18.96
CA LYS A 62 -41.98 -9.26 -19.49
C LYS A 62 -41.66 -7.84 -19.99
N TYR A 63 -42.56 -7.23 -20.75
CA TYR A 63 -42.42 -5.85 -21.19
C TYR A 63 -42.30 -4.85 -20.01
N CYS A 64 -43.13 -4.99 -18.99
CA CYS A 64 -43.06 -4.15 -17.79
C CYS A 64 -41.72 -4.31 -17.06
N PHE A 65 -41.24 -5.55 -16.90
CA PHE A 65 -39.94 -5.82 -16.30
C PHE A 65 -38.80 -5.26 -17.15
N ASP A 66 -38.81 -5.47 -18.46
CA ASP A 66 -37.79 -4.93 -19.36
C ASP A 66 -37.74 -3.40 -19.30
N LYS A 67 -38.91 -2.74 -19.22
CA LYS A 67 -38.98 -1.28 -19.07
C LYS A 67 -38.39 -0.83 -17.73
N GLN A 68 -38.79 -1.46 -16.62
CA GLN A 68 -38.27 -1.14 -15.29
C GLN A 68 -36.76 -1.39 -15.20
N GLN A 69 -36.27 -2.49 -15.78
CA GLN A 69 -34.84 -2.79 -15.81
C GLN A 69 -34.08 -1.81 -16.69
N LYS A 70 -34.66 -1.33 -17.80
CA LYS A 70 -34.05 -0.25 -18.60
C LYS A 70 -33.91 1.05 -17.82
N GLU A 71 -34.94 1.44 -17.06
CA GLU A 71 -34.89 2.62 -16.19
C GLU A 71 -33.81 2.45 -15.11
N SER A 72 -33.77 1.30 -14.45
CA SER A 72 -32.71 0.95 -13.49
C SER A 72 -31.31 0.97 -14.13
N ILE A 73 -31.15 0.41 -15.33
CA ILE A 73 -29.88 0.43 -16.07
C ILE A 73 -29.42 1.87 -16.34
N LEU A 74 -30.32 2.78 -16.72
CA LEU A 74 -29.96 4.19 -16.93
C LEU A 74 -29.47 4.87 -15.65
N GLU A 75 -30.09 4.55 -14.51
CA GLU A 75 -29.63 5.04 -13.20
C GLU A 75 -28.22 4.50 -12.88
N HIS A 76 -27.99 3.20 -13.05
CA HIS A 76 -26.69 2.57 -12.80
C HIS A 76 -25.63 2.98 -13.85
N GLU A 77 -26.03 3.33 -15.07
CA GLU A 77 -25.12 3.77 -16.13
C GLU A 77 -24.40 5.05 -15.71
N SER A 78 -25.08 5.96 -15.01
CA SER A 78 -24.47 7.18 -14.47
C SER A 78 -23.36 6.89 -13.45
N ILE A 79 -23.46 5.76 -12.74
CA ILE A 79 -22.48 5.31 -11.74
C ILE A 79 -21.33 4.56 -12.43
N ILE A 80 -21.66 3.69 -13.39
CA ILE A 80 -20.71 2.77 -14.04
C ILE A 80 -19.86 3.49 -15.11
N MET A 81 -20.43 4.43 -15.86
CA MET A 81 -19.72 5.04 -17.00
C MET A 81 -18.44 5.79 -16.64
N PRO A 82 -18.38 6.57 -15.54
CA PRO A 82 -17.14 7.19 -15.12
C PRO A 82 -16.03 6.16 -14.86
N HIS A 83 -16.35 5.00 -14.26
CA HIS A 83 -15.38 3.91 -14.05
C HIS A 83 -14.87 3.34 -15.37
N ILE A 84 -15.77 3.07 -16.33
CA ILE A 84 -15.39 2.58 -17.66
C ILE A 84 -14.43 3.56 -18.34
N GLN A 85 -14.75 4.86 -18.31
CA GLN A 85 -13.89 5.89 -18.90
C GLN A 85 -12.50 5.95 -18.25
N TYR A 86 -12.42 5.80 -16.92
CA TYR A 86 -11.12 5.71 -16.24
C TYR A 86 -10.34 4.46 -16.62
N LEU A 87 -11.00 3.30 -16.75
CA LEU A 87 -10.38 2.06 -17.17
C LEU A 87 -9.88 2.12 -18.62
N GLU A 88 -10.65 2.72 -19.53
CA GLU A 88 -10.20 2.97 -20.91
C GLU A 88 -9.00 3.92 -20.95
N SER A 89 -9.00 4.97 -20.12
CA SER A 89 -7.86 5.89 -19.98
C SER A 89 -6.61 5.17 -19.45
N LEU A 90 -6.78 4.30 -18.45
CA LEU A 90 -5.71 3.46 -17.91
C LEU A 90 -5.14 2.54 -18.98
N GLN A 91 -6.01 1.84 -19.72
CA GLN A 91 -5.62 0.96 -20.82
C GLN A 91 -4.79 1.71 -21.86
N ASN A 92 -5.20 2.92 -22.26
CA ASN A 92 -4.46 3.75 -23.20
C ASN A 92 -3.08 4.15 -22.67
N LYS A 93 -2.95 4.51 -21.38
CA LYS A 93 -1.64 4.81 -20.78
C LYS A 93 -0.73 3.58 -20.71
N ILE A 94 -1.28 2.40 -20.39
CA ILE A 94 -0.53 1.14 -20.38
C ILE A 94 -0.02 0.79 -21.78
N GLU A 95 -0.85 0.91 -22.82
CA GLU A 95 -0.43 0.67 -24.21
C GLU A 95 0.62 1.68 -24.68
N SER A 96 0.52 2.95 -24.24
CA SER A 96 1.55 3.96 -24.50
C SER A 96 2.88 3.60 -23.83
N LEU A 97 2.85 3.20 -22.55
CA LEU A 97 4.04 2.77 -21.82
C LEU A 97 4.68 1.55 -22.48
N LYS A 98 3.88 0.54 -22.82
CA LYS A 98 4.33 -0.67 -23.55
C LYS A 98 5.01 -0.31 -24.86
N THR A 99 4.40 0.54 -25.67
CA THR A 99 4.97 1.01 -26.95
C THR A 99 6.34 1.67 -26.72
N ARG A 100 6.47 2.53 -25.71
CA ARG A 100 7.71 3.23 -25.39
C ARG A 100 8.80 2.29 -24.87
N LEU A 101 8.44 1.31 -24.04
CA LEU A 101 9.37 0.28 -23.57
C LEU A 101 9.92 -0.54 -24.74
N ILE A 102 9.05 -0.97 -25.66
CA ILE A 102 9.46 -1.69 -26.87
C ILE A 102 10.47 -0.86 -27.68
N GLN A 103 10.18 0.42 -27.94
CA GLN A 103 11.09 1.31 -28.67
C GLN A 103 12.48 1.43 -28.03
N ILE A 104 12.55 1.46 -26.69
CA ILE A 104 13.81 1.56 -25.96
C ILE A 104 14.57 0.24 -26.01
N LEU A 105 13.88 -0.89 -25.88
CA LEU A 105 14.49 -2.21 -26.05
C LEU A 105 15.04 -2.40 -27.46
N ASP A 106 14.29 -2.01 -28.50
CA ASP A 106 14.76 -2.05 -29.88
C ASP A 106 16.00 -1.17 -30.10
N TYR A 107 16.01 0.02 -29.49
CA TYR A 107 17.17 0.91 -29.53
C TYR A 107 18.41 0.32 -28.82
N LEU A 108 18.24 -0.33 -27.66
CA LEU A 108 19.34 -1.00 -26.95
C LEU A 108 19.87 -2.20 -27.75
N ILE A 109 18.99 -2.97 -28.39
CA ILE A 109 19.37 -4.05 -29.30
C ILE A 109 20.17 -3.49 -30.48
N TRP A 110 19.74 -2.37 -31.06
CA TRP A 110 20.49 -1.70 -32.12
C TRP A 110 21.87 -1.22 -31.64
N LEU A 111 21.97 -0.57 -30.48
CA LEU A 111 23.23 -0.10 -29.90
C LEU A 111 24.21 -1.25 -29.67
N THR A 112 23.75 -2.36 -29.08
CA THR A 112 24.59 -3.52 -28.80
C THR A 112 25.07 -4.22 -30.07
N LYS A 113 24.23 -4.33 -31.09
CA LYS A 113 24.64 -4.82 -32.42
C LYS A 113 25.73 -3.94 -33.04
N ASN A 114 25.54 -2.62 -33.03
CA ASN A 114 26.53 -1.68 -33.56
C ASN A 114 27.85 -1.75 -32.77
N TRP A 115 27.78 -1.90 -31.45
CA TRP A 115 28.96 -2.08 -30.60
C TRP A 115 29.74 -3.35 -30.98
N ILE A 116 29.05 -4.48 -31.17
CA ILE A 116 29.67 -5.73 -31.64
C ILE A 116 30.35 -5.52 -33.00
N THR A 117 29.67 -4.89 -33.95
CA THR A 117 30.24 -4.59 -35.28
C THR A 117 31.51 -3.74 -35.16
N ASN A 118 31.50 -2.68 -34.35
CA ASN A 118 32.68 -1.84 -34.14
C ASN A 118 33.86 -2.60 -33.52
N LEU A 119 33.60 -3.53 -32.59
CA LEU A 119 34.64 -4.39 -32.03
C LEU A 119 35.24 -5.30 -33.10
N ILE A 120 34.40 -5.94 -33.92
CA ILE A 120 34.85 -6.82 -35.02
C ILE A 120 35.68 -6.03 -36.04
N ASP A 121 35.18 -4.87 -36.48
CA ASP A 121 35.85 -4.03 -37.48
C ASP A 121 37.19 -3.51 -36.97
N SER A 122 37.29 -3.18 -35.67
CA SER A 122 38.55 -2.74 -35.07
C SER A 122 39.65 -3.79 -35.02
N VAL A 123 39.28 -5.08 -35.06
CA VAL A 123 40.22 -6.21 -35.04
C VAL A 123 40.68 -6.59 -36.46
N ILE A 124 39.82 -6.41 -37.45
CA ILE A 124 40.04 -6.92 -38.82
C ILE A 124 40.68 -5.86 -39.75
N GLN A 125 40.68 -4.58 -39.36
CA GLN A 125 41.30 -3.54 -40.15
C GLN A 125 42.82 -3.61 -40.11
N TYR A 126 43.43 -3.70 -41.28
CA TYR A 126 44.87 -3.51 -41.47
C TYR A 126 45.10 -2.46 -42.56
N SER A 127 46.16 -1.66 -42.40
CA SER A 127 46.61 -0.77 -43.46
C SER A 127 47.54 -1.53 -44.38
N PHE A 128 47.15 -1.68 -45.65
CA PHE A 128 47.99 -2.35 -46.65
C PHE A 128 49.40 -1.73 -46.72
N PHE A 129 49.50 -0.40 -46.68
CA PHE A 129 50.79 0.28 -46.73
C PHE A 129 51.62 0.06 -45.46
N GLU A 130 51.00 0.01 -44.27
CA GLU A 130 51.73 -0.32 -43.04
C GLU A 130 52.23 -1.76 -43.04
N GLU A 131 51.40 -2.71 -43.49
CA GLU A 131 51.83 -4.10 -43.65
C GLU A 131 52.93 -4.24 -44.72
N LEU A 132 52.84 -3.47 -45.82
CA LEU A 132 53.87 -3.44 -46.85
C LEU A 132 55.20 -2.87 -46.33
N GLU A 133 55.18 -1.78 -45.56
CA GLU A 133 56.37 -1.19 -44.93
C GLU A 133 57.00 -2.15 -43.89
N LYS A 134 56.18 -2.89 -43.14
CA LYS A 134 56.67 -3.95 -42.23
C LYS A 134 57.40 -5.05 -43.01
N LEU A 135 56.87 -5.46 -44.16
CA LEU A 135 57.52 -6.45 -45.02
C LEU A 135 58.85 -5.93 -45.58
N ILE A 136 58.89 -4.69 -46.07
CA ILE A 136 60.10 -4.06 -46.65
C ILE A 136 61.21 -3.93 -45.60
N SER A 137 60.87 -3.51 -44.38
CA SER A 137 61.84 -3.29 -43.29
C SER A 137 62.40 -4.56 -42.65
N ARG A 138 61.89 -5.76 -43.01
CA ARG A 138 62.19 -7.06 -42.38
C ARG A 138 61.98 -7.10 -40.86
N GLN A 139 61.31 -6.11 -40.28
CA GLN A 139 60.92 -6.14 -38.88
C GLN A 139 59.59 -6.88 -38.76
N MET A 140 59.63 -8.15 -38.38
CA MET A 140 58.44 -8.80 -37.84
C MET A 140 58.18 -8.20 -36.46
N LYS A 141 57.45 -7.09 -36.40
CA LYS A 141 56.95 -6.56 -35.14
C LYS A 141 55.95 -7.55 -34.56
N GLU A 142 56.18 -7.92 -33.30
CA GLU A 142 55.22 -8.69 -32.52
C GLU A 142 53.88 -7.95 -32.50
N PHE A 143 52.78 -8.69 -32.63
CA PHE A 143 51.43 -8.14 -32.62
C PHE A 143 51.25 -7.24 -31.40
N ASP A 144 50.90 -5.97 -31.61
CA ASP A 144 50.80 -4.97 -30.56
C ASP A 144 49.50 -5.15 -29.77
N LYS A 145 49.53 -6.14 -28.87
CA LYS A 145 48.41 -6.49 -27.97
C LYS A 145 47.98 -5.28 -27.14
N ILE A 146 48.90 -4.38 -26.80
CA ILE A 146 48.62 -3.21 -25.96
C ILE A 146 47.72 -2.24 -26.71
N ASN A 147 48.05 -1.92 -27.97
CA ASN A 147 47.23 -1.04 -28.79
C ASN A 147 45.86 -1.64 -29.14
N LEU A 148 45.78 -2.96 -29.36
CA LEU A 148 44.48 -3.63 -29.52
C LEU A 148 43.63 -3.50 -28.26
N ILE A 149 44.19 -3.83 -27.09
CA ILE A 149 43.46 -3.74 -25.81
C ILE A 149 42.99 -2.31 -25.54
N ALA A 150 43.82 -1.31 -25.82
CA ALA A 150 43.44 0.10 -25.69
C ALA A 150 42.26 0.47 -26.61
N THR A 151 42.26 -0.02 -27.86
CA THR A 151 41.16 0.19 -28.82
C THR A 151 39.87 -0.47 -28.36
N ILE A 152 39.93 -1.73 -27.92
CA ILE A 152 38.78 -2.45 -27.35
C ILE A 152 38.23 -1.71 -26.13
N THR A 153 39.11 -1.27 -25.22
CA THR A 153 38.70 -0.55 -24.01
C THR A 153 37.97 0.76 -24.35
N LYS A 154 38.48 1.51 -25.34
CA LYS A 154 37.84 2.74 -25.80
C LYS A 154 36.45 2.48 -26.41
N ILE A 155 36.33 1.47 -27.26
CA ILE A 155 35.04 1.06 -27.85
C ILE A 155 34.07 0.62 -26.73
N HIS A 156 34.58 -0.07 -25.71
CA HIS A 156 33.79 -0.54 -24.60
C HIS A 156 33.23 0.62 -23.75
N GLN A 157 34.08 1.59 -23.42
CA GLN A 157 33.67 2.79 -22.67
C GLN A 157 32.63 3.62 -23.44
N ASP A 158 32.79 3.78 -24.74
CA ASP A 158 31.82 4.50 -25.58
C ASP A 158 30.45 3.78 -25.62
N GLY A 159 30.44 2.45 -25.69
CA GLY A 159 29.21 1.65 -25.59
C GLY A 159 28.48 1.86 -24.26
N ILE A 160 29.21 1.82 -23.14
CA ILE A 160 28.64 2.04 -21.80
C ILE A 160 28.03 3.44 -21.66
N LEU A 161 28.75 4.48 -22.12
CA LEU A 161 28.28 5.87 -22.05
C LEU A 161 26.97 6.09 -22.83
N LYS A 162 26.73 5.33 -23.90
CA LYS A 162 25.50 5.40 -24.71
C LYS A 162 24.32 4.64 -24.10
N ILE A 163 24.59 3.52 -23.42
CA ILE A 163 23.56 2.64 -22.83
C ILE A 163 23.04 3.17 -21.49
N ASN A 164 23.92 3.60 -20.60
CA ASN A 164 23.55 3.96 -19.22
C ASN A 164 22.44 5.02 -19.13
N PRO A 165 22.48 6.14 -19.88
CA PRO A 165 21.42 7.14 -19.82
C PRO A 165 20.04 6.61 -20.24
N LYS A 166 19.99 5.56 -21.08
CA LYS A 166 18.74 4.91 -21.49
C LYS A 166 18.22 3.94 -20.45
N LEU A 167 19.11 3.24 -19.76
CA LEU A 167 18.72 2.39 -18.62
C LEU A 167 18.18 3.23 -17.46
N ASP A 168 18.73 4.42 -17.21
CA ASP A 168 18.23 5.30 -16.16
C ASP A 168 16.86 5.91 -16.48
N GLN A 169 16.50 6.06 -17.77
CA GLN A 169 15.16 6.51 -18.17
C GLN A 169 14.05 5.54 -17.73
N PHE A 170 14.37 4.26 -17.47
CA PHE A 170 13.39 3.31 -16.94
C PHE A 170 12.83 3.67 -15.57
N LYS A 171 13.59 4.43 -14.78
CA LYS A 171 13.22 4.79 -13.42
C LYS A 171 12.22 5.95 -13.34
N PHE A 172 12.02 6.69 -14.44
CA PHE A 172 11.33 8.00 -14.42
C PHE A 172 10.29 8.19 -15.52
N TYR A 173 9.64 7.12 -16.01
CA TYR A 173 8.65 7.29 -17.08
C TYR A 173 7.42 8.08 -16.61
N PRO A 174 7.06 9.17 -17.31
CA PRO A 174 5.88 9.97 -16.97
C PRO A 174 4.58 9.18 -17.12
N GLU A 175 4.55 8.17 -17.98
CA GLU A 175 3.40 7.26 -18.13
C GLU A 175 3.14 6.47 -16.86
N PHE A 176 4.18 6.09 -16.11
CA PHE A 176 4.04 5.41 -14.82
C PHE A 176 3.37 6.33 -13.78
N LYS A 177 3.82 7.58 -13.69
CA LYS A 177 3.17 8.60 -12.86
C LYS A 177 1.70 8.80 -13.27
N GLY A 178 1.44 8.90 -14.57
CA GLY A 178 0.09 9.04 -15.10
C GLY A 178 -0.82 7.85 -14.82
N ILE A 179 -0.28 6.63 -14.72
CA ILE A 179 -1.02 5.43 -14.29
C ILE A 179 -1.39 5.54 -12.81
N LEU A 180 -0.45 5.96 -11.96
CA LEU A 180 -0.70 6.16 -10.51
C LEU A 180 -1.79 7.21 -10.28
N GLU A 181 -1.76 8.33 -11.01
CA GLU A 181 -2.80 9.37 -10.94
C GLU A 181 -4.19 8.83 -11.33
N ILE A 182 -4.29 7.96 -12.34
CA ILE A 182 -5.59 7.33 -12.69
C ILE A 182 -6.08 6.43 -11.55
N PHE A 183 -5.20 5.65 -10.92
CA PHE A 183 -5.57 4.82 -9.78
C PHE A 183 -6.05 5.63 -8.57
N GLU A 184 -5.43 6.79 -8.30
CA GLU A 184 -5.88 7.70 -7.24
C GLU A 184 -7.27 8.29 -7.53
N ASN A 185 -7.52 8.65 -8.79
CA ASN A 185 -8.82 9.16 -9.21
C ASN A 185 -9.92 8.09 -9.14
N LEU A 186 -9.65 6.86 -9.59
CA LEU A 186 -10.56 5.72 -9.47
C LEU A 186 -10.93 5.44 -8.01
N ASN A 187 -9.95 5.46 -7.12
CA ASN A 187 -10.20 5.27 -5.69
C ASN A 187 -11.07 6.37 -5.10
N SER A 188 -10.81 7.61 -5.46
CA SER A 188 -11.60 8.76 -5.00
C SER A 188 -13.06 8.65 -5.48
N LEU A 189 -13.27 8.20 -6.71
CA LEU A 189 -14.59 7.94 -7.27
C LEU A 189 -15.34 6.84 -6.49
N ILE A 190 -14.69 5.68 -6.22
CA ILE A 190 -15.27 4.59 -5.43
C ILE A 190 -15.66 5.08 -4.03
N PHE A 191 -14.75 5.78 -3.35
CA PHE A 191 -14.98 6.30 -2.01
C PHE A 191 -16.18 7.27 -1.95
N ASN A 192 -16.29 8.18 -2.93
CA ASN A 192 -17.42 9.11 -3.00
C ASN A 192 -18.74 8.38 -3.24
N GLN A 193 -18.77 7.36 -4.10
CA GLN A 193 -19.97 6.54 -4.34
C GLN A 193 -20.38 5.75 -3.08
N GLU A 194 -19.42 5.24 -2.31
CA GLU A 194 -19.72 4.60 -1.03
C GLU A 194 -20.32 5.58 -0.01
N LEU A 195 -19.79 6.81 0.06
CA LEU A 195 -20.33 7.84 0.93
C LEU A 195 -21.76 8.21 0.54
N GLU A 196 -22.05 8.35 -0.75
CA GLU A 196 -23.39 8.60 -1.26
C GLU A 196 -24.35 7.46 -0.87
N LEU A 197 -23.95 6.20 -1.05
CA LEU A 197 -24.74 5.03 -0.65
C LEU A 197 -24.98 4.97 0.86
N LYS A 198 -23.96 5.29 1.68
CA LYS A 198 -24.07 5.34 3.16
C LYS A 198 -24.92 6.53 3.64
N SER A 199 -25.03 7.59 2.85
CA SER A 199 -25.81 8.79 3.17
C SER A 199 -27.31 8.63 2.88
N GLN A 200 -27.70 7.63 2.08
CA GLN A 200 -29.12 7.31 1.90
C GLN A 200 -29.71 6.78 3.22
N PRO A 201 -30.91 7.23 3.63
CA PRO A 201 -31.51 6.86 4.91
C PRO A 201 -31.76 5.35 4.99
N ILE A 202 -30.86 4.63 5.67
CA ILE A 202 -30.99 3.21 5.96
C ILE A 202 -32.14 3.02 6.97
N ILE A 203 -33.14 2.21 6.59
CA ILE A 203 -34.11 1.61 7.51
C ILE A 203 -33.33 0.65 8.43
N LYS A 204 -32.96 1.13 9.62
CA LYS A 204 -32.04 0.46 10.54
C LYS A 204 -32.64 -0.83 11.14
N SER A 205 -32.06 -1.99 10.82
CA SER A 205 -32.09 -3.15 11.71
C SER A 205 -30.91 -3.06 12.69
N LYS A 206 -31.21 -3.17 13.99
CA LYS A 206 -30.25 -3.12 15.09
C LYS A 206 -29.47 -4.43 15.15
N ASN A 207 -28.14 -4.37 15.25
CA ASN A 207 -27.33 -5.21 16.13
C ASN A 207 -25.87 -4.71 16.16
N SER A 208 -25.42 -4.25 17.32
CA SER A 208 -23.99 -4.08 17.63
C SER A 208 -23.82 -3.97 19.14
N LEU A 209 -22.97 -4.84 19.70
CA LEU A 209 -22.13 -4.61 20.88
C LEU A 209 -21.33 -5.88 21.18
N LEU A 210 -19.99 -5.78 21.25
CA LEU A 210 -19.18 -5.98 22.46
C LEU A 210 -17.68 -6.03 22.10
N TYR A 211 -16.82 -5.35 22.86
CA TYR A 211 -15.63 -5.92 23.54
C TYR A 211 -14.85 -4.83 24.30
N SER A 212 -14.59 -5.08 25.58
CA SER A 212 -13.53 -4.46 26.38
C SER A 212 -13.22 -5.31 27.61
N LEU A 213 -11.94 -5.37 27.99
CA LEU A 213 -11.31 -5.85 29.25
C LEU A 213 -10.50 -7.15 29.15
N LEU A 214 -9.19 -7.02 29.35
CA LEU A 214 -8.43 -7.69 30.42
C LEU A 214 -6.98 -7.19 30.39
N GLU A 215 -6.47 -6.71 31.53
CA GLU A 215 -5.07 -6.91 31.97
C GLU A 215 -4.86 -6.36 33.40
N GLN A 216 -4.39 -7.22 34.31
CA GLN A 216 -3.52 -6.82 35.42
C GLN A 216 -2.71 -8.01 35.98
N GLU A 217 -1.44 -7.71 36.20
CA GLU A 217 -0.44 -8.26 37.13
C GLU A 217 0.22 -9.63 36.89
N GLY A 218 1.54 -9.57 36.64
CA GLY A 218 2.49 -10.67 36.76
C GLY A 218 3.93 -10.17 36.66
N GLU A 219 4.67 -10.18 37.77
CA GLU A 219 6.09 -9.83 37.82
C GLU A 219 6.96 -10.80 36.98
N GLN A 220 7.56 -10.23 35.94
CA GLN A 220 8.82 -10.52 35.25
C GLN A 220 9.41 -11.94 35.37
N ASN A 221 8.89 -12.84 34.51
CA ASN A 221 9.73 -13.84 33.87
C ASN A 221 9.53 -13.76 32.35
N TRP A 222 9.94 -12.64 31.74
CA TRP A 222 9.83 -12.44 30.29
C TRP A 222 10.78 -13.34 29.50
N GLN A 223 11.75 -13.98 30.16
CA GLN A 223 12.85 -14.72 29.53
C GLN A 223 12.39 -15.87 28.64
N ILE A 224 11.18 -16.41 28.86
CA ILE A 224 10.51 -17.32 27.93
C ILE A 224 9.03 -16.99 27.94
N SER A 225 8.61 -16.16 27.00
CA SER A 225 7.21 -15.75 26.89
C SER A 225 6.82 -15.55 25.43
N THR A 226 5.53 -15.65 25.19
CA THR A 226 4.92 -15.43 23.88
C THR A 226 3.84 -14.38 24.06
N GLU A 227 3.91 -13.32 23.26
CA GLU A 227 2.88 -12.29 23.19
C GLU A 227 2.25 -12.31 21.79
N GLU A 228 0.93 -12.18 21.71
CA GLU A 228 0.21 -12.04 20.44
C GLU A 228 -0.40 -10.65 20.33
N HIS A 229 -0.09 -9.97 19.24
CA HIS A 229 -0.52 -8.61 18.95
C HIS A 229 -1.36 -8.61 17.67
N LYS A 230 -2.56 -8.05 17.75
CA LYS A 230 -3.41 -7.82 16.58
C LYS A 230 -3.08 -6.48 15.97
N LEU A 231 -2.62 -6.49 14.73
CA LEU A 231 -2.14 -5.31 14.03
C LEU A 231 -3.00 -5.00 12.82
N TYR A 232 -3.26 -3.72 12.59
CA TYR A 232 -3.81 -3.25 11.32
C TYR A 232 -2.64 -2.97 10.40
N CYS A 233 -2.62 -3.63 9.24
CA CYS A 233 -1.57 -3.47 8.25
C CYS A 233 -2.17 -2.92 6.98
N TRP A 234 -1.55 -1.87 6.44
CA TRP A 234 -1.91 -1.35 5.13
C TRP A 234 -1.36 -2.28 4.07
N ASP A 235 -2.24 -2.85 3.24
CA ASP A 235 -1.82 -3.56 2.04
C ASP A 235 -1.81 -2.59 0.87
N ALA A 236 -0.63 -2.29 0.32
CA ALA A 236 -0.51 -1.38 -0.82
C ALA A 236 -1.16 -1.91 -2.11
N CYS A 237 -1.30 -3.23 -2.26
CA CYS A 237 -1.89 -3.87 -3.45
C CYS A 237 -3.42 -3.74 -3.45
N ILE A 238 -4.08 -3.98 -2.32
CA ILE A 238 -5.55 -3.86 -2.21
C ILE A 238 -6.01 -2.52 -1.63
N LYS A 239 -5.08 -1.69 -1.13
CA LYS A 239 -5.33 -0.38 -0.51
C LYS A 239 -6.36 -0.43 0.62
N GLU A 240 -6.30 -1.48 1.41
CA GLU A 240 -7.13 -1.67 2.58
C GLU A 240 -6.26 -2.00 3.79
N PHE A 241 -6.76 -1.64 4.97
CA PHE A 241 -6.23 -2.20 6.20
C PHE A 241 -6.81 -3.58 6.40
N PHE A 242 -5.93 -4.57 6.53
CA PHE A 242 -6.32 -5.88 7.01
C PHE A 242 -5.79 -6.10 8.42
N LEU A 243 -6.50 -6.92 9.18
CA LEU A 243 -6.09 -7.35 10.51
C LEU A 243 -5.17 -8.56 10.35
N THR A 244 -4.00 -8.50 10.97
CA THR A 244 -3.07 -9.63 11.04
C THR A 244 -2.63 -9.85 12.48
N THR A 245 -2.08 -11.03 12.76
CA THR A 245 -1.54 -11.38 14.08
C THR A 245 -0.03 -11.43 13.98
N LEU A 246 0.64 -10.65 14.83
CA LEU A 246 2.07 -10.73 15.06
C LEU A 246 2.29 -11.47 16.38
N LYS A 247 3.12 -12.50 16.35
CA LYS A 247 3.56 -13.23 17.53
C LYS A 247 4.99 -12.79 17.86
N ILE A 248 5.22 -12.38 19.10
CA ILE A 248 6.54 -12.00 19.61
C ILE A 248 6.95 -13.06 20.63
N GLU A 249 8.04 -13.77 20.35
CA GLU A 249 8.56 -14.81 21.23
C GLU A 249 9.92 -14.44 21.80
N PHE A 250 10.05 -14.60 23.12
CA PHE A 250 11.33 -14.47 23.83
C PHE A 250 11.93 -15.86 24.00
N THR A 251 13.13 -16.06 23.45
CA THR A 251 13.78 -17.37 23.45
C THR A 251 14.73 -17.53 24.63
N LYS A 252 15.07 -18.79 24.93
CA LYS A 252 16.08 -19.16 25.93
C LYS A 252 17.47 -18.62 25.61
N ASP A 253 17.73 -18.34 24.33
CA ASP A 253 19.01 -17.85 23.83
C ASP A 253 19.11 -16.32 23.88
N ASN A 254 18.18 -15.67 24.59
CA ASN A 254 18.04 -14.22 24.71
C ASN A 254 17.81 -13.56 23.34
N GLU A 255 16.89 -14.12 22.56
CA GLU A 255 16.46 -13.56 21.28
C GLU A 255 14.98 -13.15 21.35
N ILE A 256 14.62 -12.16 20.53
CA ILE A 256 13.23 -11.77 20.26
C ILE A 256 12.92 -12.19 18.83
N LEU A 257 11.99 -13.12 18.67
CA LEU A 257 11.50 -13.54 17.37
C LEU A 257 10.19 -12.82 17.07
N TYR A 258 10.14 -12.16 15.92
CA TYR A 258 8.93 -11.58 15.37
C TYR A 258 8.40 -12.54 14.30
N ILE A 259 7.25 -13.16 14.57
CA ILE A 259 6.68 -14.23 13.76
C ILE A 259 5.35 -13.74 13.18
N LYS A 260 5.20 -13.85 11.86
CA LYS A 260 3.97 -13.53 11.13
C LYS A 260 3.70 -14.66 10.15
N ASP A 261 2.46 -15.16 10.13
CA ASP A 261 2.04 -16.26 9.25
C ASP A 261 3.01 -17.46 9.33
N GLU A 262 3.32 -17.90 10.56
CA GLU A 262 4.25 -19.00 10.88
C GLU A 262 5.71 -18.79 10.43
N SER A 263 6.04 -17.62 9.90
CA SER A 263 7.37 -17.28 9.41
C SER A 263 8.06 -16.26 10.32
N ILE A 264 9.32 -16.49 10.65
CA ILE A 264 10.14 -15.50 11.37
C ILE A 264 10.49 -14.38 10.38
N ILE A 265 9.98 -13.18 10.62
CA ILE A 265 10.24 -12.00 9.79
C ILE A 265 11.38 -11.14 10.34
N ARG A 266 11.75 -11.32 11.62
CA ARG A 266 12.91 -10.71 12.26
C ARG A 266 13.33 -11.48 13.51
N CYS A 267 14.63 -11.51 13.77
CA CYS A 267 15.23 -12.00 15.01
C CYS A 267 16.22 -10.95 15.53
N ASP A 268 16.01 -10.49 16.76
CA ASP A 268 16.91 -9.55 17.45
C ASP A 268 17.54 -10.20 18.68
N LYS A 269 18.83 -9.96 18.90
CA LYS A 269 19.51 -10.38 20.13
C LYS A 269 19.25 -9.40 21.27
N ILE A 270 18.86 -9.89 22.43
CA ILE A 270 18.68 -9.11 23.66
C ILE A 270 20.05 -8.96 24.31
N ILE A 271 20.55 -7.73 24.28
CA ILE A 271 21.91 -7.41 24.69
C ILE A 271 21.96 -6.99 26.17
N ASP A 272 20.94 -6.25 26.64
CA ASP A 272 20.75 -5.87 28.04
C ASP A 272 19.60 -6.69 28.66
N LEU A 273 19.96 -7.66 29.51
CA LEU A 273 19.01 -8.53 30.21
C LEU A 273 18.45 -7.90 31.50
N SER A 274 18.92 -6.71 31.89
CA SER A 274 18.44 -6.03 33.09
C SER A 274 17.10 -5.31 32.89
N GLN A 275 16.67 -5.14 31.64
CA GLN A 275 15.42 -4.47 31.28
C GLN A 275 14.66 -5.29 30.24
N LYS A 276 13.32 -5.26 30.29
CA LYS A 276 12.50 -5.83 29.22
C LYS A 276 12.85 -5.07 27.92
N PRO A 277 13.23 -5.77 26.84
CA PRO A 277 13.55 -5.09 25.60
C PRO A 277 12.31 -4.41 25.02
N VAL A 278 12.52 -3.31 24.32
CA VAL A 278 11.46 -2.61 23.59
C VAL A 278 11.01 -3.49 22.42
N THR A 279 9.73 -3.84 22.39
CA THR A 279 9.13 -4.60 21.30
C THR A 279 8.58 -3.64 20.24
N LEU A 280 8.76 -4.02 18.97
CA LEU A 280 8.17 -3.31 17.84
C LEU A 280 6.81 -3.93 17.51
N THR A 281 5.80 -3.10 17.33
CA THR A 281 4.44 -3.52 16.94
C THR A 281 4.09 -3.09 15.51
N ASN A 282 4.87 -2.20 14.90
CA ASN A 282 4.71 -1.82 13.50
C ASN A 282 5.48 -2.78 12.56
N LEU A 283 4.79 -3.41 11.61
CA LEU A 283 5.42 -4.40 10.70
C LEU A 283 6.53 -3.83 9.82
N GLU A 284 6.43 -2.58 9.37
CA GLU A 284 7.49 -1.98 8.57
C GLU A 284 8.71 -1.68 9.43
N GLN A 285 8.51 -1.20 10.66
CA GLN A 285 9.63 -1.05 11.61
C GLN A 285 10.29 -2.39 11.89
N ILE A 286 9.52 -3.45 12.13
CA ILE A 286 10.08 -4.80 12.31
C ILE A 286 10.93 -5.17 11.10
N LYS A 287 10.47 -4.97 9.87
CA LYS A 287 11.24 -5.36 8.67
C LYS A 287 12.46 -4.48 8.40
N TYR A 288 12.36 -3.18 8.62
CA TYR A 288 13.28 -2.21 8.01
C TYR A 288 14.07 -1.36 9.01
N LEU A 289 13.64 -1.29 10.27
CA LEU A 289 14.27 -0.44 11.27
C LEU A 289 15.47 -1.12 11.92
N GLN A 290 16.64 -0.51 11.82
CA GLN A 290 17.84 -0.95 12.54
C GLN A 290 18.48 0.24 13.27
N TRP A 291 18.71 0.08 14.57
CA TRP A 291 19.45 1.06 15.36
C TRP A 291 20.94 0.72 15.33
N VAL A 292 21.77 1.72 15.04
CA VAL A 292 23.22 1.59 14.93
C VAL A 292 23.89 2.51 15.95
N GLY A 293 24.84 1.97 16.70
CA GLY A 293 25.62 2.69 17.69
C GLY A 293 26.51 1.74 18.50
N ASP A 294 27.22 2.29 19.47
CA ASP A 294 28.19 1.54 20.26
C ASP A 294 27.60 1.05 21.58
N TYR A 295 28.13 -0.10 22.03
CA TYR A 295 27.85 -0.66 23.35
C TYR A 295 29.06 -0.49 24.26
N GLY A 296 28.80 0.04 25.46
CA GLY A 296 29.79 0.22 26.51
C GLY A 296 29.86 -0.96 27.48
N LYS A 297 30.30 -0.67 28.70
CA LYS A 297 30.38 -1.68 29.78
C LYS A 297 28.99 -2.24 30.07
N ASN A 298 28.93 -3.53 30.41
CA ASN A 298 27.69 -4.26 30.69
C ASN A 298 26.68 -4.21 29.54
N ASN A 299 27.13 -4.16 28.29
CA ASN A 299 26.25 -4.24 27.12
C ASN A 299 25.22 -3.10 27.05
N LYS A 300 25.52 -1.95 27.65
CA LYS A 300 24.67 -0.77 27.64
C LYS A 300 24.95 0.10 26.42
N LYS A 301 23.92 0.67 25.81
CA LYS A 301 24.07 1.63 24.71
C LYS A 301 24.83 2.87 25.19
N ILE A 302 25.82 3.33 24.45
CA ILE A 302 26.58 4.55 24.78
C ILE A 302 26.74 5.44 23.55
N GLY A 303 27.02 6.72 23.78
CA GLY A 303 27.35 7.67 22.74
C GLY A 303 26.21 7.91 21.75
N LYS A 304 26.56 8.31 20.53
CA LYS A 304 25.58 8.66 19.50
C LYS A 304 24.99 7.41 18.86
N TRP A 305 23.66 7.39 18.73
CA TRP A 305 22.91 6.36 18.04
C TRP A 305 22.19 6.95 16.83
N THR A 306 22.18 6.21 15.73
CA THR A 306 21.51 6.56 14.48
C THR A 306 20.59 5.44 14.05
N VAL A 307 19.71 5.74 13.10
CA VAL A 307 18.77 4.78 12.53
C VAL A 307 19.11 4.48 11.08
N ASN A 308 19.06 3.21 10.72
CA ASN A 308 18.93 2.77 9.34
C ASN A 308 17.47 2.37 9.08
N TRP A 309 16.92 2.85 7.98
CA TRP A 309 15.59 2.52 7.49
C TRP A 309 15.69 2.05 6.05
N GLN A 310 15.24 0.82 5.76
CA GLN A 310 15.29 0.24 4.41
C GLN A 310 16.71 0.21 3.81
N GLY A 311 17.73 0.10 4.67
CA GLY A 311 19.14 0.11 4.26
C GLY A 311 19.77 1.50 4.12
N GLU A 312 19.00 2.57 4.29
CA GLU A 312 19.49 3.95 4.24
C GLU A 312 19.65 4.54 5.64
N VAL A 313 20.71 5.31 5.87
CA VAL A 313 20.94 6.00 7.15
C VAL A 313 20.04 7.24 7.22
N LEU A 314 19.14 7.29 8.21
CA LEU A 314 18.32 8.46 8.49
C LEU A 314 19.15 9.49 9.27
N ASN A 315 19.85 10.36 8.54
CA ASN A 315 20.77 11.36 9.13
C ASN A 315 20.11 12.31 10.16
N ASN A 316 18.79 12.49 10.06
CA ASN A 316 18.02 13.36 10.94
C ASN A 316 17.48 12.63 12.18
N VAL A 317 17.62 11.30 12.28
CA VAL A 317 17.10 10.51 13.41
C VAL A 317 18.27 10.04 14.25
N SER A 318 18.50 10.74 15.37
CA SER A 318 19.61 10.43 16.26
C SER A 318 19.39 10.93 17.67
N GLY A 319 20.24 10.45 18.57
CA GLY A 319 20.37 10.95 19.93
C GLY A 319 21.58 10.36 20.62
N GLU A 320 21.77 10.72 21.88
CA GLU A 320 22.94 10.30 22.67
C GLU A 320 22.53 9.57 23.94
N TYR A 321 23.21 8.44 24.18
CA TYR A 321 23.15 7.71 25.43
C TYR A 321 24.35 8.06 26.31
N THR A 322 24.08 8.22 27.60
CA THR A 322 25.11 8.29 28.64
C THR A 322 25.86 6.97 28.78
N ASP A 323 27.02 6.99 29.46
CA ASP A 323 27.79 5.79 29.80
C ASP A 323 27.01 4.77 30.64
N GLU A 324 25.90 5.19 31.25
CA GLU A 324 25.00 4.33 32.03
C GLU A 324 23.88 3.67 31.21
N GLY A 325 23.82 3.90 29.90
CA GLY A 325 22.76 3.36 29.04
C GLY A 325 21.48 4.18 29.01
N LYS A 326 21.50 5.43 29.49
CA LYS A 326 20.30 6.29 29.55
C LYS A 326 20.32 7.34 28.44
N LYS A 327 19.20 7.52 27.73
CA LYS A 327 18.96 8.62 26.80
C LYS A 327 19.12 9.95 27.53
N GLN A 328 19.85 10.89 26.92
CA GLN A 328 20.11 12.22 27.44
C GLN A 328 20.13 13.25 26.31
N GLY A 329 19.77 14.50 26.62
CA GLY A 329 19.88 15.63 25.70
C GLY A 329 18.82 15.62 24.62
N LYS A 330 19.13 16.22 23.47
CA LYS A 330 18.20 16.31 22.33
C LYS A 330 18.10 14.99 21.58
N TRP A 331 16.87 14.63 21.22
CA TRP A 331 16.55 13.42 20.49
C TRP A 331 15.60 13.73 19.34
N ILE A 332 15.79 12.98 18.25
CA ILE A 332 14.83 12.87 17.16
C ILE A 332 14.47 11.39 17.09
N ASP A 333 13.29 11.05 17.59
CA ASP A 333 12.73 9.70 17.62
C ASP A 333 11.81 9.47 16.42
N LEU A 334 11.61 8.20 16.07
CA LEU A 334 10.54 7.79 15.16
C LEU A 334 9.24 7.66 15.93
N PHE A 335 8.13 8.11 15.37
CA PHE A 335 6.80 7.84 15.92
C PHE A 335 6.52 6.32 15.96
N GLU A 336 5.67 5.87 16.88
CA GLU A 336 5.35 4.44 17.06
C GLU A 336 4.85 3.79 15.76
N ASN A 337 4.08 4.54 14.95
CA ASN A 337 3.57 4.09 13.67
C ASN A 337 4.41 4.51 12.47
N TYR A 338 5.71 4.80 12.67
CA TYR A 338 6.58 5.22 11.58
C TYR A 338 6.61 4.15 10.47
N SER A 339 6.25 4.56 9.26
CA SER A 339 6.21 3.71 8.08
C SER A 339 6.51 4.53 6.83
N SER A 340 6.61 3.85 5.68
CA SER A 340 6.68 4.50 4.37
C SER A 340 5.54 5.50 4.12
N GLU A 341 4.37 5.28 4.73
CA GLU A 341 3.17 6.11 4.59
C GLU A 341 2.97 7.09 5.76
N SER A 342 3.80 7.02 6.80
CA SER A 342 3.71 7.82 8.02
C SER A 342 5.10 8.13 8.57
N GLN A 343 5.83 9.02 7.90
CA GLN A 343 7.20 9.38 8.27
C GLN A 343 7.23 10.45 9.38
N VAL A 344 6.50 10.22 10.48
CA VAL A 344 6.43 11.18 11.58
C VAL A 344 7.65 11.07 12.48
N LEU A 345 8.32 12.20 12.70
CA LEU A 345 9.43 12.32 13.65
C LEU A 345 8.98 13.03 14.92
N GLU A 346 9.48 12.61 16.07
CA GLU A 346 9.27 13.28 17.35
C GLU A 346 10.57 13.89 17.85
N ILE A 347 10.57 15.21 18.07
CA ILE A 347 11.76 15.95 18.49
C ILE A 347 11.53 16.48 19.90
N GLY A 348 12.50 16.25 20.79
CA GLY A 348 12.45 16.77 22.15
C GLY A 348 13.70 16.44 22.94
N GLU A 349 13.61 16.55 24.26
CA GLU A 349 14.73 16.28 25.16
C GLU A 349 14.44 15.11 26.10
N TYR A 350 15.48 14.32 26.35
CA TYR A 350 15.51 13.29 27.37
C TYR A 350 16.42 13.69 28.53
N LEU A 351 16.00 13.34 29.74
CA LEU A 351 16.82 13.34 30.94
C LEU A 351 16.68 11.96 31.59
N ASN A 352 17.75 11.17 31.59
CA ASN A 352 17.76 9.83 32.19
C ASN A 352 16.61 8.92 31.73
N ASN A 353 16.43 8.74 30.40
CA ASN A 353 15.32 8.00 29.78
C ASN A 353 13.92 8.62 29.96
N GLN A 354 13.76 9.75 30.63
CA GLN A 354 12.47 10.45 30.74
C GLN A 354 12.40 11.60 29.73
N ARG A 355 11.29 11.69 28.98
CA ARG A 355 11.00 12.83 28.13
C ARG A 355 10.79 14.08 29.01
N GLN A 356 11.35 15.21 28.61
CA GLN A 356 11.27 16.47 29.35
C GLN A 356 10.92 17.63 28.41
N GLY A 357 10.24 18.63 28.95
CA GLY A 357 9.95 19.88 28.24
C GLY A 357 9.11 19.68 26.99
N LEU A 358 9.30 20.57 26.01
CA LEU A 358 8.54 20.58 24.77
C LEU A 358 8.94 19.41 23.86
N TRP A 359 7.94 18.70 23.36
CA TRP A 359 8.03 17.69 22.33
C TRP A 359 7.17 18.10 21.14
N ILE A 360 7.73 17.99 19.94
CA ILE A 360 7.07 18.34 18.68
C ILE A 360 7.05 17.13 17.75
N SER A 361 5.93 16.93 17.06
CA SER A 361 5.77 15.92 16.02
C SER A 361 5.84 16.60 14.65
N ILE A 362 6.77 16.16 13.80
CA ILE A 362 7.03 16.69 12.47
C ILE A 362 6.62 15.67 11.42
N TYR A 363 5.89 16.11 10.40
CA TYR A 363 5.53 15.33 9.22
C TYR A 363 5.57 16.23 7.99
N GLU A 364 6.25 15.79 6.92
CA GLU A 364 6.46 16.60 5.71
C GLU A 364 6.98 18.02 6.02
N ASP A 365 7.96 18.09 6.93
CA ASP A 365 8.56 19.35 7.42
C ASP A 365 7.59 20.32 8.12
N GLN A 366 6.39 19.85 8.51
CA GLN A 366 5.39 20.64 9.24
C GLN A 366 5.19 20.11 10.66
N GLU A 367 5.05 21.02 11.62
CA GLU A 367 4.58 20.67 12.97
C GLU A 367 3.10 20.28 12.91
N ILE A 368 2.82 19.03 13.22
CA ILE A 368 1.47 18.45 13.22
C ILE A 368 0.96 18.10 14.63
N GLY A 369 1.86 18.11 15.61
CA GLY A 369 1.55 17.83 17.01
C GLY A 369 2.60 18.42 17.93
N SER A 370 2.21 18.74 19.15
CA SER A 370 3.13 19.20 20.18
C SER A 370 2.54 19.11 21.57
N GLY A 371 3.41 19.13 22.58
CA GLY A 371 3.03 19.18 23.99
C GLY A 371 4.23 19.15 24.92
N GLU A 372 3.99 19.36 26.21
CA GLU A 372 5.05 19.46 27.21
C GLU A 372 5.02 18.30 28.22
N TYR A 373 6.19 17.75 28.54
CA TYR A 373 6.40 16.84 29.64
C TYR A 373 6.94 17.59 30.86
N ASN A 374 6.41 17.29 32.04
CA ASN A 374 6.90 17.84 33.30
C ASN A 374 8.20 17.17 33.76
N SER A 375 8.75 17.63 34.88
CA SER A 375 9.99 17.11 35.49
C SER A 375 9.97 15.61 35.83
N GLN A 376 8.79 14.99 35.93
CA GLN A 376 8.61 13.56 36.18
C GLN A 376 8.45 12.73 34.89
N GLY A 377 8.57 13.36 33.71
CA GLY A 377 8.34 12.72 32.42
C GLY A 377 6.87 12.43 32.11
N LYS A 378 5.94 13.15 32.75
CA LYS A 378 4.50 13.01 32.49
C LYS A 378 3.99 14.14 31.63
N LYS A 379 3.13 13.84 30.66
CA LYS A 379 2.44 14.84 29.83
C LYS A 379 1.70 15.83 30.73
N ASN A 380 1.86 17.13 30.48
CA ASN A 380 1.22 18.19 31.26
C ASN A 380 0.87 19.39 30.36
N GLY A 381 -0.23 20.08 30.65
CA GLY A 381 -0.68 21.23 29.87
C GLY A 381 -1.33 20.84 28.54
N LYS A 382 -1.29 21.73 27.55
CA LYS A 382 -1.97 21.54 26.26
C LYS A 382 -1.20 20.56 25.37
N TRP A 383 -1.94 19.71 24.66
CA TRP A 383 -1.39 18.70 23.77
C TRP A 383 -2.17 18.64 22.45
N ILE A 384 -1.43 18.36 21.37
CA ILE A 384 -1.96 17.91 20.09
C ILE A 384 -1.36 16.52 19.83
N GLU A 385 -2.19 15.49 19.96
CA GLU A 385 -1.80 14.11 19.76
C GLU A 385 -2.18 13.60 18.37
N LEU A 386 -1.36 12.72 17.83
CA LEU A 386 -1.64 12.02 16.60
C LEU A 386 -2.50 10.79 16.87
N SER A 387 -3.38 10.46 15.93
CA SER A 387 -4.07 9.18 15.96
C SER A 387 -3.10 8.02 15.82
N GLU A 388 -3.39 6.89 16.46
CA GLU A 388 -2.68 5.62 16.22
C GLU A 388 -2.76 5.18 14.75
N ARG A 389 -3.74 5.71 14.00
CA ARG A 389 -3.86 5.54 12.55
C ARG A 389 -3.51 6.81 11.80
N PHE A 390 -2.50 7.54 12.28
CA PHE A 390 -1.96 8.68 11.55
C PHE A 390 -1.09 8.18 10.40
N PHE A 391 -1.45 8.52 9.18
CA PHE A 391 -0.69 8.27 7.95
C PHE A 391 -1.16 9.24 6.86
N ARG A 392 -0.55 9.21 5.66
CA ARG A 392 -0.82 10.20 4.60
C ARG A 392 -2.31 10.41 4.26
N PHE A 393 -3.14 9.37 4.34
CA PHE A 393 -4.58 9.44 4.02
C PHE A 393 -5.50 9.61 5.26
N SER A 394 -4.95 9.62 6.46
CA SER A 394 -5.70 9.80 7.72
C SER A 394 -4.88 10.65 8.67
N GLN A 395 -5.08 11.96 8.59
CA GLN A 395 -4.34 12.94 9.36
C GLN A 395 -5.14 13.40 10.59
N VAL A 396 -5.65 12.44 11.37
CA VAL A 396 -6.47 12.74 12.55
C VAL A 396 -5.59 13.12 13.73
N THR A 397 -5.90 14.25 14.36
CA THR A 397 -5.26 14.72 15.59
C THR A 397 -6.28 14.96 16.70
N TYR A 398 -5.82 14.88 17.95
CA TYR A 398 -6.61 15.13 19.14
C TYR A 398 -6.00 16.28 19.92
N LYS A 399 -6.77 17.33 20.16
CA LYS A 399 -6.32 18.51 20.90
C LYS A 399 -7.01 18.59 22.24
N GLY A 400 -6.24 18.70 23.32
CA GLY A 400 -6.78 18.75 24.68
C GLY A 400 -5.73 19.12 25.70
N GLU A 401 -5.99 18.77 26.96
CA GLU A 401 -5.11 19.07 28.08
C GLU A 401 -4.81 17.80 28.89
N TYR A 402 -3.58 17.73 29.38
CA TYR A 402 -3.10 16.73 30.31
C TYR A 402 -2.79 17.36 31.66
N ASN A 403 -3.09 16.63 32.74
CA ASN A 403 -2.60 16.94 34.08
C ASN A 403 -1.88 15.70 34.63
N ASN A 404 -0.56 15.80 34.79
CA ASN A 404 0.28 14.71 35.29
C ASN A 404 0.05 13.35 34.60
N GLY A 405 -0.03 13.36 33.27
CA GLY A 405 -0.20 12.16 32.45
C GLY A 405 -1.65 11.69 32.28
N THR A 406 -2.62 12.35 32.92
CA THR A 406 -4.05 12.05 32.75
C THR A 406 -4.71 13.07 31.81
N LYS A 407 -5.46 12.60 30.80
CA LYS A 407 -6.29 13.46 29.95
C LYS A 407 -7.38 14.14 30.80
N VAL A 408 -7.49 15.46 30.69
CA VAL A 408 -8.50 16.25 31.40
C VAL A 408 -9.26 17.14 30.42
N GLY A 409 -10.46 17.56 30.81
CA GLY A 409 -11.29 18.47 30.03
C GLY A 409 -11.86 17.87 28.74
N LYS A 410 -12.21 18.75 27.79
CA LYS A 410 -12.74 18.37 26.48
C LYS A 410 -11.60 18.16 25.50
N TRP A 411 -11.72 17.13 24.67
CA TRP A 411 -10.79 16.81 23.60
C TRP A 411 -11.44 17.05 22.25
N GLU A 412 -10.82 17.91 21.44
CA GLU A 412 -11.24 18.22 20.08
C GLU A 412 -10.60 17.21 19.12
N ILE A 413 -11.41 16.63 18.23
CA ILE A 413 -10.93 15.78 17.14
C ILE A 413 -10.81 16.65 15.90
N LEU A 414 -9.60 16.72 15.33
CA LEU A 414 -9.31 17.50 14.14
C LEU A 414 -8.93 16.53 13.01
N LEU A 415 -9.61 16.66 11.87
CA LEU A 415 -9.31 15.89 10.66
C LEU A 415 -8.40 16.74 9.77
N GLY A 416 -7.21 16.22 9.43
CA GLY A 416 -6.28 16.91 8.56
C GLY A 416 -6.85 17.13 7.15
N ASN A 417 -6.71 18.36 6.68
CA ASN A 417 -7.20 18.93 5.41
C ASN A 417 -8.72 19.13 5.26
N THR A 418 -9.28 19.98 6.13
CA THR A 418 -10.04 21.16 5.66
C THR A 418 -9.18 22.43 5.74
N LYS A 419 -8.09 22.48 4.97
CA LYS A 419 -7.69 23.75 4.36
C LYS A 419 -8.43 23.81 3.03
N MET A 420 -9.70 24.24 3.06
CA MET A 420 -10.34 24.73 1.83
C MET A 420 -9.41 25.82 1.29
N GLN A 421 -8.82 25.58 0.11
CA GLN A 421 -8.42 26.68 -0.75
C GLN A 421 -9.65 27.60 -0.81
N LYS A 422 -9.52 28.85 -0.37
CA LYS A 422 -10.51 29.87 -0.69
C LYS A 422 -10.60 29.88 -2.22
N ILE A 423 -11.70 29.35 -2.76
CA ILE A 423 -12.14 29.64 -4.12
C ILE A 423 -12.59 31.09 -4.16
#